data_AF-A0A926ELJ2-F1
#
_entry.id   AF-A0A926ELJ2-F1
#
_cell.length_a   1.000
_cell.length_b   1.000
_cell.length_c   1.000
_cell.angle_alpha   90.00
_cell.angle_beta   90.00
_cell.angle_gamma   90.00
#
_symmetry.space_group_name_H-M   'P 1'
#
loop_
_entity.id
_entity.type
_entity.pdbx_description
1 polymer ?
#
loop_
_entity_poly.entity_id
_entity_poly.type
_entity_poly.pdbx_seq_one_letter_code
_entity_poly.pdbx_strand_id
1 'polypeptide(L)'
;MGSWGVKALESDNGLDLIFLLKTDYLPKHKKLTLGGLIGFLKEEGFLGETVNEIDFLYDNTAIAIAELYSEWQKTGKLNYDDEDSNVWSAITNFSASATARKDLLRRLRSIKNQVPDEDGEREIVELWKESNNWESWDKHLDSLIELLQQE
;
A
#
# COMPACT_ATOMS: atom_id res chain seq x y z
N MET A 1 -4.58 -5.86 15.04
CA MET A 1 -5.23 -4.83 14.21
C MET A 1 -6.44 -5.45 13.51
N GLY A 2 -7.55 -4.72 13.42
CA GLY A 2 -8.78 -5.14 12.77
C GLY A 2 -8.82 -4.76 11.28
N SER A 3 -9.62 -5.52 10.52
CA SER A 3 -9.94 -5.23 9.12
C SER A 3 -11.43 -5.44 8.88
N TRP A 4 -12.04 -4.56 8.07
CA TRP A 4 -13.45 -4.65 7.67
C TRP A 4 -13.63 -4.90 6.17
N GLY A 5 -12.54 -5.16 5.45
CA GLY A 5 -12.55 -5.47 4.02
C GLY A 5 -11.28 -6.19 3.58
N VAL A 6 -11.16 -6.51 2.29
CA VAL A 6 -9.98 -7.22 1.77
C VAL A 6 -8.82 -6.30 1.41
N LYS A 7 -9.09 -4.99 1.35
CA LYS A 7 -8.06 -4.00 1.05
C LYS A 7 -7.24 -3.67 2.29
N ALA A 8 -5.97 -3.39 2.10
CA ALA A 8 -5.11 -2.87 3.16
C ALA A 8 -5.61 -1.51 3.68
N LEU A 9 -6.16 -0.66 2.79
CA LEU A 9 -6.81 0.60 3.18
C LEU A 9 -8.12 0.41 3.98
N GLU A 10 -8.68 -0.80 4.04
CA GLU A 10 -9.88 -1.15 4.83
C GLU A 10 -9.48 -1.84 6.16
N SER A 11 -8.39 -1.38 6.77
CA SER A 11 -7.84 -1.89 8.03
C SER A 11 -7.31 -0.78 8.94
N ASP A 12 -7.06 -1.08 10.22
CA ASP A 12 -6.48 -0.11 11.18
C ASP A 12 -5.16 0.49 10.64
N ASN A 13 -4.24 -0.34 10.13
CA ASN A 13 -2.97 0.10 9.54
C ASN A 13 -3.19 0.99 8.31
N GLY A 14 -4.25 0.70 7.54
CA GLY A 14 -4.66 1.53 6.42
C GLY A 14 -5.10 2.92 6.87
N LEU A 15 -5.87 3.02 7.96
CA LEU A 15 -6.25 4.31 8.54
C LEU A 15 -5.05 5.07 9.09
N ASP A 16 -4.12 4.39 9.75
CA ASP A 16 -2.88 5.00 10.25
C ASP A 16 -2.05 5.58 9.09
N LEU A 17 -1.93 4.84 7.98
CA LEU A 17 -1.27 5.33 6.77
C LEU A 17 -1.98 6.55 6.17
N ILE A 18 -3.31 6.50 6.03
CA ILE A 18 -4.09 7.63 5.50
C ILE A 18 -3.92 8.87 6.39
N PHE A 19 -3.95 8.69 7.72
CA PHE A 19 -3.76 9.77 8.68
C PHE A 19 -2.35 10.38 8.61
N LEU A 20 -1.31 9.54 8.55
CA LEU A 20 0.07 9.97 8.38
C LEU A 20 0.24 10.79 7.09
N LEU A 21 -0.25 10.27 5.97
CA LEU A 21 -0.15 10.96 4.68
C LEU A 21 -0.87 12.31 4.73
N LYS A 22 -2.11 12.34 5.25
CA LYS A 22 -2.91 13.56 5.41
C LYS A 22 -2.18 14.63 6.22
N THR A 23 -1.51 14.23 7.30
CA THR A 23 -0.94 15.17 8.28
C THR A 23 0.45 15.65 7.88
N ASP A 24 1.31 14.74 7.41
CA ASP A 24 2.75 15.02 7.32
C ASP A 24 3.28 15.10 5.88
N TYR A 25 2.62 14.41 4.95
CA TYR A 25 3.06 14.31 3.55
C TYR A 25 2.30 15.23 2.61
N LEU A 26 0.98 15.06 2.48
CA LEU A 26 0.15 15.75 1.49
C LEU A 26 0.11 17.28 1.61
N PRO A 27 0.18 17.92 2.80
CA PRO A 27 0.21 19.37 2.90
C PRO A 27 1.36 20.03 2.12
N LYS A 28 2.43 19.27 1.86
CA LYS A 28 3.62 19.72 1.13
C LYS A 28 3.65 19.22 -0.33
N HIS A 29 2.76 18.29 -0.71
CA HIS A 29 2.85 17.57 -1.98
C HIS A 29 1.50 17.52 -2.72
N LYS A 30 1.34 18.38 -3.74
CA LYS A 30 0.16 18.36 -4.65
C LYS A 30 0.33 17.44 -5.87
N LYS A 31 1.56 16.98 -6.11
CA LYS A 31 1.93 16.04 -7.16
C LYS A 31 2.67 14.88 -6.51
N LEU A 32 2.03 13.73 -6.43
CA LEU A 32 2.58 12.56 -5.79
C LEU A 32 3.46 11.80 -6.78
N THR A 33 4.47 11.14 -6.24
CA THR A 33 5.20 10.11 -6.97
C THR A 33 5.29 8.87 -6.10
N LEU A 34 5.19 7.69 -6.72
CA LEU A 34 5.29 6.42 -5.99
C LEU A 34 6.65 6.32 -5.28
N GLY A 35 7.72 6.78 -5.92
CA GLY A 35 9.06 6.80 -5.33
C GLY A 35 9.18 7.73 -4.12
N GLY A 36 8.56 8.91 -4.18
CA GLY A 36 8.52 9.84 -3.04
C GLY A 36 7.73 9.28 -1.86
N LEU A 37 6.58 8.65 -2.12
CA LEU A 37 5.79 7.98 -1.08
C LEU A 37 6.55 6.81 -0.44
N ILE A 38 7.19 5.96 -1.26
CA ILE A 38 8.01 4.85 -0.75
C ILE A 38 9.15 5.38 0.12
N GLY A 39 9.85 6.43 -0.31
CA GLY A 39 10.94 7.04 0.48
C GLY A 39 10.44 7.58 1.82
N PHE A 40 9.38 8.38 1.79
CA PHE A 40 8.77 8.93 3.00
C PHE A 40 8.31 7.84 3.98
N LEU A 41 7.66 6.78 3.49
CA LEU A 41 7.14 5.71 4.36
C LEU A 41 8.26 4.83 4.94
N LYS A 42 9.43 4.78 4.30
CA LYS A 42 10.63 4.19 4.93
C LYS A 42 11.16 5.06 6.06
N GLU A 43 11.28 6.37 5.82
CA GLU A 43 11.74 7.33 6.82
C GLU A 43 10.85 7.35 8.07
N GLU A 44 9.52 7.22 7.89
CA GLU A 44 8.54 7.16 8.99
C GLU A 44 8.36 5.74 9.58
N GLY A 45 9.09 4.73 9.09
CA GLY A 45 9.04 3.38 9.63
C GLY A 45 7.79 2.56 9.30
N PHE A 46 7.02 2.95 8.27
CA PHE A 46 5.87 2.20 7.75
C PHE A 46 6.27 1.17 6.69
N LEU A 47 7.50 1.25 6.17
CA LEU A 47 8.00 0.33 5.15
C LEU A 47 9.47 0.01 5.40
N GLY A 48 9.85 -1.26 5.33
CA GLY A 48 11.25 -1.67 5.46
C GLY A 48 12.14 -1.09 4.35
N GLU A 49 13.43 -0.94 4.61
CA GLU A 49 14.43 -0.45 3.68
C GLU A 49 14.58 -1.37 2.48
N THR A 50 14.50 -2.67 2.72
CA THR A 50 14.63 -3.72 1.70
C THR A 50 13.38 -4.60 1.62
N VAL A 51 13.31 -5.45 0.60
CA VAL A 51 12.22 -6.45 0.46
C VAL A 51 12.40 -7.66 1.38
N ASN A 52 13.57 -7.78 2.01
CA ASN A 52 13.89 -8.89 2.92
C ASN A 52 13.48 -8.56 4.37
N GLU A 53 13.27 -7.28 4.68
CA GLU A 53 12.61 -6.86 5.91
C GLU A 53 11.13 -7.14 5.74
N ILE A 54 10.71 -8.30 6.25
CA ILE A 54 9.33 -8.76 6.22
C ILE A 54 8.74 -8.51 7.60
N ASP A 55 7.66 -7.75 7.61
CA ASP A 55 6.89 -7.39 8.80
C ASP A 55 5.45 -7.14 8.34
N PHE A 56 4.47 -7.46 9.17
CA PHE A 56 3.06 -7.28 8.85
C PHE A 56 2.72 -5.83 8.44
N LEU A 57 3.27 -4.83 9.15
CA LEU A 57 3.06 -3.42 8.81
C LEU A 57 3.65 -3.09 7.44
N TYR A 58 4.84 -3.60 7.13
CA TYR A 58 5.51 -3.32 5.85
C TYR A 58 4.75 -3.92 4.68
N ASP A 59 4.19 -5.12 4.87
CA ASP A 59 3.38 -5.79 3.86
C ASP A 59 2.06 -5.10 3.63
N ASN A 60 1.35 -4.77 4.72
CA ASN A 60 0.11 -4.02 4.67
C ASN A 60 0.33 -2.67 3.95
N THR A 61 1.39 -1.94 4.33
CA THR A 61 1.76 -0.66 3.71
C THR A 61 2.07 -0.81 2.22
N ALA A 62 2.83 -1.83 1.81
CA ALA A 62 3.11 -2.08 0.40
C ALA A 62 1.82 -2.31 -0.41
N ILE A 63 0.87 -3.07 0.13
CA ILE A 63 -0.43 -3.30 -0.50
C ILE A 63 -1.22 -1.98 -0.55
N ALA A 64 -1.27 -1.22 0.54
CA ALA A 64 -2.01 0.04 0.62
C ALA A 64 -1.50 1.11 -0.34
N ILE A 65 -0.17 1.23 -0.53
CA ILE A 65 0.40 2.14 -1.54
C ILE A 65 -0.02 1.73 -2.95
N ALA A 66 -0.05 0.42 -3.25
CA ALA A 66 -0.50 -0.09 -4.54
C ALA A 66 -1.99 0.17 -4.77
N GLU A 67 -2.82 0.06 -3.72
CA GLU A 67 -4.24 0.42 -3.76
C GLU A 67 -4.47 1.90 -4.03
N LEU A 68 -3.75 2.79 -3.33
CA LEU A 68 -3.79 4.24 -3.57
C LEU A 68 -3.45 4.56 -5.01
N TYR A 69 -2.38 3.97 -5.54
CA TYR A 69 -1.98 4.19 -6.92
C TYR A 69 -3.01 3.64 -7.92
N SER A 70 -3.56 2.45 -7.65
CA SER A 70 -4.65 1.86 -8.44
C SER A 70 -5.89 2.76 -8.47
N GLU A 71 -6.30 3.33 -7.33
CA GLU A 71 -7.45 4.23 -7.26
C GLU A 71 -7.22 5.46 -8.14
N TRP A 72 -6.07 6.11 -8.01
CA TRP A 72 -5.72 7.24 -8.87
C TRP A 72 -5.75 6.88 -10.36
N GLN A 73 -5.20 5.73 -10.75
CA GLN A 73 -5.22 5.29 -12.16
C GLN A 73 -6.65 5.09 -12.69
N LYS A 74 -7.57 4.62 -11.84
CA LYS A 74 -8.96 4.35 -12.22
C LYS A 74 -9.82 5.61 -12.24
N THR A 75 -9.63 6.53 -11.30
CA THR A 75 -10.57 7.63 -11.06
C THR A 75 -9.97 9.01 -11.34
N GLY A 76 -8.64 9.12 -11.37
CA GLY A 76 -7.91 10.39 -11.42
C GLY A 76 -8.06 11.23 -10.14
N LYS A 77 -8.52 10.63 -9.03
CA LYS A 77 -8.81 11.32 -7.77
C LYS A 77 -8.48 10.40 -6.59
N LEU A 78 -8.10 11.01 -5.47
CA LEU A 78 -8.06 10.35 -4.16
C LEU A 78 -8.99 11.13 -3.24
N ASN A 79 -9.86 10.43 -2.52
CA ASN A 79 -10.79 11.08 -1.60
C ASN A 79 -10.94 10.26 -0.32
N TYR A 80 -10.00 10.50 0.60
CA TYR A 80 -10.05 10.02 1.97
C TYR A 80 -10.22 11.19 2.95
N ASP A 81 -10.68 12.33 2.45
CA ASP A 81 -11.02 13.49 3.29
C ASP A 81 -12.24 13.15 4.17
N ASP A 82 -12.20 13.62 5.42
CA ASP A 82 -13.39 13.84 6.24
C ASP A 82 -13.97 15.23 5.92
N GLU A 83 -15.13 15.57 6.47
CA GLU A 83 -15.88 16.80 6.13
C GLU A 83 -15.07 18.12 6.24
N ASP A 84 -13.95 18.12 6.96
CA ASP A 84 -13.16 19.31 7.33
C ASP A 84 -11.82 19.47 6.57
N SER A 85 -11.41 18.53 5.73
CA SER A 85 -10.12 18.55 5.02
C SER A 85 -10.27 18.55 3.50
N ASN A 86 -9.36 19.22 2.78
CA ASN A 86 -9.29 19.19 1.31
C ASN A 86 -7.91 18.76 0.77
N VAL A 87 -7.07 18.13 1.59
CA VAL A 87 -5.69 17.82 1.18
C VAL A 87 -5.65 16.70 0.15
N TRP A 88 -6.55 15.71 0.22
CA TRP A 88 -6.62 14.63 -0.77
C TRP A 88 -7.17 15.13 -2.11
N SER A 89 -8.25 15.92 -2.06
CA SER A 89 -8.83 16.53 -3.26
C SER A 89 -7.93 17.57 -3.93
N ALA A 90 -6.91 18.10 -3.23
CA ALA A 90 -5.91 19.00 -3.80
C ALA A 90 -4.83 18.29 -4.64
N ILE A 91 -4.79 16.96 -4.65
CA ILE A 91 -3.85 16.19 -5.46
C ILE A 91 -4.22 16.28 -6.93
N THR A 92 -3.25 16.71 -7.74
CA THR A 92 -3.44 16.98 -9.18
C THR A 92 -2.76 15.96 -10.08
N ASN A 93 -1.84 15.16 -9.53
CA ASN A 93 -1.13 14.13 -10.25
C ASN A 93 -0.60 13.07 -9.28
N PHE A 94 -0.55 11.81 -9.73
CA PHE A 94 0.17 10.74 -9.07
C PHE A 94 0.84 9.87 -10.14
N SER A 95 2.17 9.96 -10.22
CA SER A 95 2.97 9.21 -11.19
C SER A 95 3.85 8.15 -10.52
N ALA A 96 4.33 7.18 -11.30
CA ALA A 96 5.29 6.21 -10.83
C ALA A 96 6.46 6.08 -11.81
N SER A 97 7.69 6.14 -11.30
CA SER A 97 8.87 5.82 -12.10
C SER A 97 9.00 4.30 -12.27
N ALA A 98 9.69 3.86 -13.33
CA ALA A 98 9.93 2.44 -13.56
C ALA A 98 10.65 1.77 -12.37
N THR A 99 11.57 2.48 -11.71
CA THR A 99 12.26 2.00 -10.51
C THR A 99 11.31 1.83 -9.34
N ALA A 100 10.48 2.84 -9.04
CA ALA A 100 9.54 2.78 -7.92
C ALA A 100 8.50 1.68 -8.13
N ARG A 101 7.97 1.53 -9.34
CA ARG A 101 7.08 0.40 -9.68
C ARG A 101 7.76 -0.94 -9.47
N LYS A 102 8.99 -1.12 -9.98
CA LYS A 102 9.73 -2.38 -9.83
C LYS A 102 9.97 -2.72 -8.36
N ASP A 103 10.24 -1.72 -7.52
CA ASP A 103 10.41 -1.95 -6.08
C ASP A 103 9.10 -2.43 -5.44
N LEU A 104 8.00 -1.72 -5.69
CA LEU A 104 6.69 -2.10 -5.14
C LEU A 104 6.22 -3.46 -5.66
N LEU A 105 6.36 -3.72 -6.96
CA LEU A 105 6.05 -5.00 -7.59
C LEU A 105 6.84 -6.16 -6.97
N ARG A 106 8.12 -5.94 -6.64
CA ARG A 106 8.96 -6.95 -5.99
C ARG A 106 8.44 -7.27 -4.58
N ARG A 107 7.97 -6.27 -3.82
CA ARG A 107 7.34 -6.48 -2.51
C ARG A 107 6.04 -7.26 -2.63
N LEU A 108 5.12 -6.84 -3.50
CA LEU A 108 3.85 -7.56 -3.72
C LEU A 108 4.07 -9.00 -4.16
N ARG A 109 5.05 -9.26 -5.04
CA ARG A 109 5.41 -10.63 -5.45
C ARG A 109 6.02 -11.44 -4.32
N SER A 110 6.82 -10.83 -3.46
CA SER A 110 7.35 -11.49 -2.25
C SER A 110 6.19 -11.98 -1.37
N ILE A 111 5.19 -11.12 -1.14
CA ILE A 111 3.96 -11.45 -0.40
C ILE A 111 3.20 -12.58 -1.09
N LYS A 112 2.92 -12.43 -2.39
CA LYS A 112 2.17 -13.42 -3.18
C LYS A 112 2.83 -14.79 -3.23
N ASN A 113 4.16 -14.81 -3.32
CA ASN A 113 4.95 -16.04 -3.30
C ASN A 113 5.14 -16.61 -1.88
N GLN A 114 4.56 -15.96 -0.87
CA GLN A 114 4.59 -16.40 0.52
C GLN A 114 6.03 -16.63 1.00
N VAL A 115 6.94 -15.73 0.59
CA VAL A 115 8.34 -15.77 1.06
C VAL A 115 8.29 -15.66 2.59
N PRO A 116 8.87 -16.62 3.31
CA PRO A 116 8.75 -16.70 4.77
C PRO A 116 9.51 -15.56 5.44
N ASP A 117 9.01 -15.13 6.60
CA ASP A 117 9.72 -14.26 7.52
C ASP A 117 10.66 -15.07 8.44
N GLU A 118 11.16 -14.46 9.51
CA GLU A 118 12.07 -15.09 10.47
C GLU A 118 11.43 -16.22 11.27
N ASP A 119 10.09 -16.21 11.41
CA ASP A 119 9.31 -17.21 12.15
C ASP A 119 8.80 -18.35 11.25
N GLY A 120 8.99 -18.21 9.93
CA GLY A 120 8.87 -19.27 8.94
C GLY A 120 7.58 -19.23 8.12
N GLU A 121 6.47 -18.75 8.66
CA GLU A 121 5.28 -18.40 7.87
C GLU A 121 5.07 -16.91 7.89
N ARG A 122 4.90 -16.30 6.71
CA ARG A 122 4.71 -14.85 6.59
C ARG A 122 3.41 -14.42 7.25
N GLU A 123 3.50 -13.62 8.32
CA GLU A 123 2.36 -13.25 9.18
C GLU A 123 1.11 -12.80 8.41
N ILE A 124 1.22 -11.88 7.45
CA ILE A 124 0.05 -11.40 6.69
C ILE A 124 -0.64 -12.53 5.91
N VAL A 125 0.12 -13.49 5.40
CA VAL A 125 -0.40 -14.62 4.62
C VAL A 125 -1.13 -15.61 5.54
N GLU A 126 -0.55 -15.90 6.70
CA GLU A 126 -1.17 -16.75 7.73
C GLU A 126 -2.54 -16.18 8.13
N LEU A 127 -2.58 -14.89 8.50
CA LEU A 127 -3.81 -14.20 8.90
C LEU A 127 -4.91 -14.27 7.84
N TRP A 128 -4.57 -14.10 6.56
CA TRP A 128 -5.56 -14.19 5.49
C TRP A 128 -6.01 -15.62 5.22
N LYS A 129 -5.13 -16.63 5.33
CA LYS A 129 -5.51 -18.05 5.19
C LYS A 129 -6.45 -18.52 6.29
N GLU A 130 -6.28 -18.00 7.51
CA GLU A 130 -7.18 -18.27 8.64
C GLU A 130 -8.53 -17.55 8.52
N SER A 131 -8.61 -16.54 7.66
CA SER A 131 -9.85 -15.80 7.39
C SER A 131 -10.77 -16.52 6.39
N ASN A 132 -12.05 -16.13 6.37
CA ASN A 132 -13.00 -16.57 5.32
C ASN A 132 -12.80 -15.85 3.97
N ASN A 133 -11.80 -14.99 3.84
CA ASN A 133 -11.62 -14.09 2.70
C ASN A 133 -10.31 -14.34 1.91
N TRP A 134 -9.58 -15.43 2.22
CA TRP A 134 -8.31 -15.78 1.57
C TRP A 134 -8.34 -15.61 0.05
N GLU A 135 -9.27 -16.29 -0.64
CA GLU A 135 -9.33 -16.25 -2.10
C GLU A 135 -9.58 -14.85 -2.66
N SER A 136 -10.38 -14.04 -1.96
CA SER A 136 -10.68 -12.67 -2.36
C SER A 136 -9.48 -11.76 -2.16
N TRP A 137 -8.77 -11.90 -1.05
CA TRP A 137 -7.54 -11.18 -0.78
C TRP A 137 -6.42 -11.57 -1.75
N ASP A 138 -6.26 -12.86 -2.02
CA ASP A 138 -5.24 -13.39 -2.93
C ASP A 138 -5.45 -12.91 -4.38
N LYS A 139 -6.71 -12.87 -4.85
CA LYS A 139 -7.09 -12.27 -6.14
C LYS A 139 -6.91 -10.76 -6.18
N HIS A 140 -7.18 -10.09 -5.06
CA HIS A 140 -6.96 -8.65 -4.95
C HIS A 140 -5.47 -8.32 -5.12
N LEU A 141 -4.58 -9.09 -4.48
CA LEU A 141 -3.13 -8.96 -4.65
C LEU A 141 -2.69 -9.19 -6.10
N ASP A 142 -3.26 -10.18 -6.81
CA ASP A 142 -2.99 -10.40 -8.23
C ASP A 142 -3.35 -9.16 -9.08
N SER A 143 -4.51 -8.55 -8.82
CA SER A 143 -4.96 -7.36 -9.56
C SER A 143 -4.01 -6.16 -9.40
N LEU A 144 -3.42 -6.00 -8.20
CA LEU A 144 -2.44 -4.94 -7.92
C LEU A 144 -1.11 -5.23 -8.61
N ILE A 145 -0.68 -6.50 -8.63
CA ILE A 145 0.52 -6.96 -9.34
C ILE A 145 0.38 -6.69 -10.84
N GLU A 146 -0.75 -7.07 -11.44
CA GLU A 146 -1.03 -6.86 -12.87
C GLU A 146 -1.02 -5.36 -13.21
N LEU A 147 -1.65 -4.52 -12.38
CA LEU A 147 -1.66 -3.07 -12.57
C LEU A 147 -0.25 -2.47 -12.60
N LEU A 148 0.66 -2.94 -11.72
CA LEU A 148 2.05 -2.46 -11.69
C LEU A 148 2.91 -2.99 -12.83
N GLN A 149 2.48 -4.04 -13.54
CA GLN A 149 3.16 -4.59 -14.72
C GLN A 149 2.78 -3.89 -16.02
N GLN A 150 1.61 -3.27 -16.08
CA GLN A 150 1.12 -2.58 -17.28
C GLN A 150 1.83 -1.24 -17.46
N GLU A 151 2.88 -1.23 -18.28
CA GLU A 151 3.44 -0.07 -18.98
C GLU A 151 4.15 -0.44 -20.29
#